data_AF-A0A0F9LKJ0-F1
#
_entry.id   AF-A0A0F9LKJ0-F1
#
_cell.length_a   1.000
_cell.length_b   1.000
_cell.length_c   1.000
_cell.angle_alpha   90.00
_cell.angle_beta   90.00
_cell.angle_gamma   90.00
#
_symmetry.space_group_name_H-M   'P 1'
#
loop_
_entity.id
_entity.type
_entity.pdbx_description
1 polymer ?
#
loop_
_entity_poly.entity_id
_entity_poly.type
_entity_poly.pdbx_seq_one_letter_code
_entity_poly.pdbx_strand_id
1 'polypeptide(L)'
;MTDKHTPGPWRQVRFTVWSGEPNTTNGPVAEANGQTIEECEANAAFIVRAVNNHAKLLEALEFERQISLGDDAEAYPQFVEMRDAAIEAAKGDA
;
A
#
# COMPACT_ATOMS: atom_id res chain seq x y z
N MET A 1 -10.00 -7.04 15.14
CA MET A 1 -9.19 -7.55 14.03
C MET A 1 -8.42 -6.36 13.54
N THR A 2 -7.11 -6.30 13.75
CA THR A 2 -6.28 -5.30 13.08
C THR A 2 -6.30 -5.68 11.60
N ASP A 3 -6.81 -4.79 10.75
CA ASP A 3 -6.87 -5.00 9.30
C ASP A 3 -5.43 -5.09 8.78
N LYS A 4 -4.93 -6.33 8.72
CA LYS A 4 -3.57 -6.64 8.31
C LYS A 4 -3.38 -6.15 6.89
N HIS A 5 -2.35 -5.34 6.66
CA HIS A 5 -1.94 -4.90 5.33
C HIS A 5 -1.92 -6.11 4.36
N THR A 6 -2.77 -6.08 3.33
CA THR A 6 -2.78 -7.12 2.31
C THR A 6 -1.67 -6.83 1.30
N PRO A 7 -0.61 -7.67 1.22
CA PRO A 7 0.58 -7.35 0.45
C PRO A 7 0.30 -7.09 -1.03
N GLY A 8 1.03 -6.13 -1.59
CA GLY A 8 1.06 -5.82 -3.02
C GLY A 8 1.82 -6.88 -3.86
N PRO A 9 1.77 -6.77 -5.20
CA PRO A 9 1.04 -5.77 -5.98
C PRO A 9 -0.44 -6.17 -6.19
N TRP A 10 -1.33 -5.19 -6.22
CA TRP A 10 -2.76 -5.40 -6.52
C TRP A 10 -3.04 -5.21 -8.02
N ARG A 11 -4.10 -5.86 -8.51
CA ARG A 11 -4.51 -5.83 -9.92
C ARG A 11 -6.01 -5.61 -10.08
N GLN A 12 -6.37 -4.99 -11.20
CA GLN A 12 -7.75 -4.74 -11.59
C GLN A 12 -8.21 -5.77 -12.63
N VAL A 13 -9.42 -6.28 -12.47
CA VAL A 13 -10.17 -7.00 -13.50
C VAL A 13 -11.58 -6.42 -13.56
N ARG A 14 -11.87 -5.62 -14.60
CA ARG A 14 -13.09 -4.81 -14.69
C ARG A 14 -13.27 -3.94 -13.42
N PHE A 15 -14.37 -4.10 -12.70
CA PHE A 15 -14.67 -3.40 -11.46
C PHE A 15 -14.21 -4.15 -10.20
N THR A 16 -13.48 -5.26 -10.34
CA THR A 16 -12.97 -6.06 -9.20
C THR A 16 -11.47 -5.85 -9.01
N VAL A 17 -11.02 -5.91 -7.75
CA VAL A 17 -9.65 -5.65 -7.33
C VAL A 17 -9.10 -6.87 -6.60
N TRP A 18 -7.88 -7.27 -6.96
CA TRP A 18 -7.26 -8.53 -6.55
C TRP A 18 -5.90 -8.27 -5.91
N SER A 19 -5.54 -9.05 -4.88
CA SER A 19 -4.17 -9.11 -4.36
C SER A 19 -3.35 -10.10 -5.21
N GLY A 20 -2.39 -9.61 -5.99
CA GLY A 20 -1.61 -10.43 -6.90
C GLY A 20 -2.35 -10.80 -8.18
N GLU A 21 -2.02 -11.95 -8.76
CA GLU A 21 -2.67 -12.43 -9.97
C GLU A 21 -4.07 -13.00 -9.68
N PRO A 22 -5.09 -12.59 -10.45
CA PRO A 22 -6.41 -13.21 -10.39
C PRO A 22 -6.28 -14.71 -10.63
N ASN A 23 -6.83 -15.49 -9.72
CA ASN A 23 -6.88 -16.94 -9.83
C ASN A 23 -8.25 -17.45 -9.40
N THR A 24 -8.53 -18.71 -9.66
CA THR A 24 -9.82 -19.32 -9.37
C THR A 24 -10.02 -19.68 -7.89
N THR A 25 -9.01 -19.43 -7.05
CA THR A 25 -8.92 -19.96 -5.69
C THR A 25 -9.18 -18.88 -4.65
N ASN A 26 -8.76 -17.65 -4.91
CA ASN A 26 -9.00 -16.49 -4.06
C ASN A 26 -10.10 -15.63 -4.68
N GLY A 27 -11.00 -15.04 -3.89
CA GLY A 27 -11.95 -14.04 -4.39
C GLY A 27 -11.27 -12.67 -4.58
N PRO A 28 -11.98 -11.69 -5.17
CA PRO A 28 -11.50 -10.32 -5.17
C PRO A 28 -11.40 -9.80 -3.73
N VAL A 29 -10.41 -8.94 -3.49
CA VAL A 29 -10.23 -8.24 -2.21
C VAL A 29 -11.25 -7.11 -2.07
N ALA A 30 -11.65 -6.51 -3.19
CA ALA A 30 -12.70 -5.49 -3.24
C ALA A 30 -13.41 -5.45 -4.60
N GLU A 31 -14.63 -4.92 -4.59
CA GLU A 31 -15.36 -4.52 -5.80
C GLU A 31 -15.63 -3.02 -5.75
N ALA A 32 -15.28 -2.33 -6.83
CA ALA A 32 -15.47 -0.89 -6.96
C ALA A 32 -16.89 -0.59 -7.45
N ASN A 33 -17.54 0.36 -6.78
CA ASN A 33 -18.91 0.77 -7.07
C ASN A 33 -18.94 2.08 -7.88
N GLY A 34 -20.04 2.33 -8.58
CA GLY A 34 -20.27 3.49 -9.45
C GLY A 34 -21.70 3.47 -10.01
N GLN A 35 -22.12 4.56 -10.66
CA GLN A 35 -23.44 4.66 -11.32
C GLN A 35 -23.41 4.05 -12.73
N THR A 36 -22.25 4.05 -13.38
CA THR A 36 -22.01 3.38 -14.66
C THR A 36 -20.87 2.38 -14.58
N ILE A 37 -20.77 1.50 -15.59
CA ILE A 37 -19.68 0.52 -15.68
C ILE A 37 -18.33 1.24 -15.78
N GLU A 38 -18.26 2.32 -16.56
CA GLU A 38 -17.06 3.12 -16.75
C GLU A 38 -16.58 3.75 -15.44
N GLU A 39 -17.52 4.22 -14.60
CA GLU A 39 -17.21 4.73 -13.27
C GLU A 39 -16.67 3.64 -12.35
N CYS A 40 -17.29 2.45 -12.35
CA CYS A 40 -16.79 1.32 -11.57
C CYS A 40 -15.37 0.92 -11.98
N GLU A 41 -15.07 0.89 -13.29
CA GLU A 41 -13.74 0.57 -13.80
C GLU A 41 -12.71 1.66 -13.46
N ALA A 42 -13.08 2.94 -13.57
CA ALA A 42 -12.22 4.05 -13.18
C ALA A 42 -11.91 4.02 -11.67
N ASN A 43 -12.91 3.71 -10.83
CA ASN A 43 -12.73 3.59 -9.40
C ASN A 43 -11.82 2.40 -9.03
N ALA A 44 -11.98 1.25 -9.69
CA ALA A 44 -11.10 0.10 -9.49
C ALA A 44 -9.64 0.43 -9.88
N ALA A 45 -9.44 1.12 -11.01
CA ALA A 45 -8.13 1.57 -11.46
C ALA A 45 -7.48 2.54 -10.45
N PHE A 46 -8.28 3.47 -9.91
CA PHE A 46 -7.84 4.42 -8.90
C PHE A 46 -7.38 3.71 -7.62
N ILE A 47 -8.18 2.77 -7.11
CA ILE A 47 -7.84 1.97 -5.93
C ILE A 47 -6.51 1.23 -6.15
N VAL A 48 -6.38 0.50 -7.26
CA VAL A 48 -5.16 -0.26 -7.59
C VAL A 48 -3.93 0.64 -7.69
N ARG A 49 -4.07 1.83 -8.30
CA ARG A 49 -2.97 2.79 -8.37
C ARG A 49 -2.59 3.32 -6.98
N ALA A 50 -3.56 3.65 -6.15
CA ALA A 50 -3.34 4.17 -4.81
C ALA A 50 -2.61 3.15 -3.92
N VAL A 51 -3.11 1.92 -3.84
CA VAL A 51 -2.51 0.86 -3.00
C VAL A 51 -1.12 0.43 -3.48
N ASN A 52 -0.90 0.35 -4.79
CA ASN A 52 0.43 0.02 -5.33
C ASN A 52 1.44 1.16 -5.11
N ASN A 53 1.00 2.42 -5.16
CA ASN A 53 1.86 3.55 -4.80
C ASN A 53 2.18 3.57 -3.31
N HIS A 54 1.20 3.26 -2.44
CA HIS A 54 1.43 3.10 -1.00
C HIS A 54 2.51 2.04 -0.71
N ALA A 55 2.40 0.87 -1.35
CA ALA A 55 3.40 -0.20 -1.19
C ALA A 55 4.82 0.24 -1.60
N LYS A 56 4.96 0.97 -2.71
CA LYS A 56 6.26 1.51 -3.17
C LYS A 56 6.83 2.57 -2.22
N LEU A 57 5.98 3.43 -1.66
CA LEU A 57 6.40 4.44 -0.68
C LEU A 57 6.86 3.77 0.61
N LEU A 58 6.14 2.75 1.07
CA LEU A 58 6.53 1.97 2.25
C LEU A 58 7.87 1.27 2.02
N GLU A 59 8.06 0.61 0.87
CA GLU A 59 9.33 0.00 0.49
C GLU A 59 10.48 1.02 0.45
N ALA A 60 10.24 2.22 -0.06
CA ALA A 60 11.23 3.29 -0.07
C ALA A 60 11.60 3.78 1.34
N LEU A 61 10.62 3.91 2.24
CA LEU A 61 10.87 4.27 3.64
C LEU A 61 11.62 3.18 4.40
N GLU A 62 11.28 1.91 4.16
CA GLU A 62 11.98 0.76 4.74
C GLU A 62 13.41 0.64 4.20
N PHE A 63 13.62 0.93 2.91
CA PHE A 63 14.96 0.99 2.33
C PHE A 63 15.78 2.12 2.95
N GLU A 64 15.20 3.33 3.09
CA GLU A 64 15.85 4.45 3.78
C GLU A 64 16.24 4.02 5.20
N ARG A 65 15.33 3.37 5.94
CA ARG A 65 15.61 2.86 7.29
C ARG A 65 16.81 1.92 7.36
N GLN A 66 17.05 1.12 6.33
CA GLN A 66 18.20 0.22 6.26
C GLN A 66 19.51 0.95 5.97
N ILE A 67 19.49 2.00 5.15
CA ILE A 67 20.70 2.74 4.74
C ILE A 67 21.06 3.86 5.71
N SER A 68 20.10 4.37 6.49
CA SER A 68 20.28 5.42 7.51
C SER A 68 20.99 4.92 8.79
N LEU A 69 21.71 3.80 8.72
CA LEU A 69 22.45 3.22 9.84
C LEU A 69 23.81 3.93 9.99
N GLY A 70 23.90 4.92 10.89
CA GLY A 70 25.16 5.61 11.24
C GLY A 70 24.97 7.08 11.63
N ASP A 71 25.90 7.93 11.19
CA ASP A 71 26.01 9.36 11.54
C ASP A 71 24.73 10.18 11.30
N ASP A 72 23.89 9.80 10.33
CA ASP A 72 22.62 10.49 10.04
C ASP A 72 21.57 10.32 11.15
N ALA A 73 21.57 9.18 11.84
CA ALA A 73 20.66 8.95 12.96
C ALA A 73 21.03 9.78 14.19
N GLU A 74 22.33 10.04 14.40
CA GLU A 74 22.81 10.92 15.46
C GLU A 74 22.68 12.41 15.08
N ALA A 75 22.88 12.74 13.80
CA ALA A 75 22.77 14.10 13.29
C ALA A 75 21.31 14.58 13.18
N TYR A 76 20.37 13.67 12.87
CA TYR A 76 18.96 14.00 12.62
C TYR A 76 17.99 13.00 13.29
N PRO A 77 17.99 12.88 14.63
CA PRO A 77 17.15 11.91 15.34
C PRO A 77 15.64 12.09 15.07
N GLN A 78 15.19 13.34 14.92
CA GLN A 78 13.80 13.67 14.58
C GLN A 78 13.36 13.17 13.20
N PHE A 79 14.29 13.02 12.24
CA PHE A 79 13.98 12.45 10.92
C PHE A 79 13.80 10.94 11.02
N VAL A 80 14.64 10.27 11.82
CA VAL A 80 14.53 8.83 12.13
C VAL A 80 13.21 8.53 12.83
N GLU A 81 12.83 9.32 13.85
CA GLU A 81 11.55 9.17 14.55
C GLU A 81 10.36 9.36 13.61
N MET A 82 10.38 10.40 12.76
CA MET A 82 9.31 10.67 11.81
C MET A 82 9.16 9.56 10.76
N ARG A 83 10.27 9.02 10.26
CA ARG A 83 10.26 7.89 9.33
C ARG A 83 9.70 6.64 9.99
N ASP A 84 10.20 6.27 11.16
CA ASP A 84 9.75 5.05 11.84
C ASP A 84 8.25 5.17 12.18
N ALA A 85 7.78 6.33 12.64
CA ALA A 85 6.35 6.59 12.82
C ALA A 85 5.55 6.49 11.51
N ALA A 86 6.08 6.96 10.38
CA ALA A 86 5.44 6.84 9.09
C ALA A 86 5.34 5.37 8.61
N ILE A 87 6.36 4.55 8.89
CA ILE A 87 6.37 3.11 8.58
C ILE A 87 5.30 2.38 9.41
N GLU A 88 5.24 2.63 10.73
CA GLU A 88 4.24 2.01 11.61
C GLU A 88 2.81 2.41 11.21
N ALA A 89 2.59 3.70 10.95
CA ALA A 89 1.29 4.21 10.48
C ALA A 89 0.90 3.60 9.11
N ALA A 90 1.86 3.44 8.19
CA ALA A 90 1.61 2.87 6.87
C ALA A 90 1.32 1.35 6.91
N LYS A 91 1.78 0.65 7.95
CA LYS A 91 1.47 -0.77 8.21
C LYS A 91 0.10 -0.96 8.87
N GLY A 92 -0.47 0.10 9.43
CA GLY A 92 -1.74 0.06 10.15
C GLY A 92 -1.61 -0.35 11.63
N ASP A 93 -0.39 -0.32 12.18
CA ASP A 93 -0.09 -0.66 13.57
C ASP A 93 -0.17 0.60 14.47
N ALA A 94 -1.33 1.29 14.46
CA ALA A 94 -1.61 2.47 15.30
C ALA A 94 -2.63 2.18 16.40
#